data_AF-A0A529FPQ2-F1
#
_entry.id   AF-A0A529FPQ2-F1
#
_cell.length_a   1.000
_cell.length_b   1.000
_cell.length_c   1.000
_cell.angle_alpha   90.00
_cell.angle_beta   90.00
_cell.angle_gamma   90.00
#
_symmetry.space_group_name_H-M   'P 1'
#
loop_
_entity.id
_entity.type
_entity.pdbx_description
1 polymer ?
#
loop_
_entity_poly.entity_id
_entity_poly.type
_entity_poly.pdbx_seq_one_letter_code
_entity_poly.pdbx_strand_id
1 'polypeptide(L)' 'HQFDSMGFVPASPATGTWNDSELVLERSSPRGAARVTYVFEGADTYRMRLQFKPSGSDAWQGMVSGLYRRVAPSEMKEG' A
#
# COMPACT_ATOMS: atom_id res chain seq x y z
N HIS A 1 2.20 -7.27 -18.65
CA HIS A 1 2.09 -6.01 -17.90
C HIS A 1 0.62 -5.75 -17.60
N GLN A 2 0.19 -5.75 -16.35
CA GLN A 2 -1.19 -5.35 -16.01
C GLN A 2 -1.16 -4.07 -15.19
N PHE A 3 -1.85 -3.06 -15.68
CA PHE A 3 -2.19 -1.81 -15.01
C PHE A 3 -3.71 -1.71 -15.15
N ASP A 4 -4.47 -1.54 -14.07
CA ASP A 4 -5.90 -1.26 -14.21
C ASP A 4 -6.06 0.17 -14.75
N SER A 5 -7.02 0.37 -15.64
CA SER A 5 -7.19 1.62 -16.39
C SER A 5 -7.74 2.78 -15.54
N MET A 6 -7.82 2.65 -14.22
CA MET A 6 -8.40 3.65 -13.32
C MET A 6 -7.30 4.47 -12.64
N GLY A 7 -6.55 5.25 -13.42
CA GLY A 7 -5.55 6.18 -12.89
C GLY A 7 -4.54 6.68 -13.93
N PHE A 8 -3.75 7.69 -13.54
CA PHE A 8 -2.61 8.15 -14.34
C PHE A 8 -1.52 7.08 -14.36
N VAL A 9 -0.94 6.84 -15.53
CA VAL A 9 0.23 5.97 -15.69
C VAL A 9 1.37 6.55 -14.85
N PRO A 10 1.93 5.79 -13.90
CA PRO A 10 3.05 6.25 -13.12
C PRO A 10 4.26 6.43 -14.03
N ALA A 11 4.94 7.57 -13.93
CA ALA A 11 6.10 7.89 -14.77
C ALA A 11 7.29 6.94 -14.54
N SER A 12 7.29 6.20 -13.43
CA SER A 12 8.27 5.17 -13.09
C SER A 12 7.59 4.05 -12.29
N PRO A 13 8.14 2.82 -12.30
CA PRO A 13 7.71 1.77 -11.39
C PRO A 13 7.70 2.27 -9.94
N ALA A 14 6.74 1.82 -9.14
CA ALA A 14 6.77 2.06 -7.70
C ALA A 14 8.11 1.54 -7.14
N THR A 15 8.77 2.34 -6.33
CA THR A 15 9.99 1.88 -5.64
C THR A 15 9.57 1.26 -4.32
N GLY A 16 9.98 0.02 -4.11
CA GLY A 16 9.75 -0.72 -2.87
C GLY A 16 11.00 -0.72 -1.99
N THR A 17 10.83 -0.51 -0.68
CA THR A 17 11.90 -0.65 0.31
C THR A 17 11.43 -1.56 1.44
N TRP A 18 12.29 -2.48 1.86
CA TRP A 18 12.08 -3.29 3.06
C TRP A 18 12.82 -2.67 4.24
N ASN A 19 12.12 -2.52 5.36
CA ASN A 19 12.66 -2.17 6.68
C ASN A 19 12.23 -3.27 7.66
N ASP A 20 13.08 -4.26 7.91
CA ASP A 20 12.75 -5.44 8.73
C ASP A 20 11.43 -6.13 8.30
N SER A 21 10.39 -6.04 9.13
CA SER A 21 9.06 -6.58 8.87
C SER A 21 8.12 -5.58 8.19
N GLU A 22 8.64 -4.50 7.61
CA GLU A 22 7.87 -3.46 6.92
C GLU A 22 8.25 -3.38 5.44
N LEU A 23 7.26 -3.52 4.55
CA LEU A 23 7.40 -3.20 3.12
C LEU A 23 6.73 -1.87 2.83
N VAL A 24 7.49 -0.92 2.30
CA VAL A 24 7.00 0.38 1.86
C VAL A 24 7.05 0.46 0.35
N LEU A 25 5.90 0.74 -0.27
CA LEU A 25 5.79 1.01 -1.71
C LEU A 25 5.41 2.48 -1.90
N GLU A 26 6.27 3.24 -2.56
CA GLU A 26 6.02 4.66 -2.86
C GLU A 26 5.86 4.90 -4.36
N ARG A 27 4.93 5.78 -4.71
CA ARG A 27 4.68 6.26 -6.07
C ARG A 27 4.56 7.77 -6.04
N SER A 28 5.20 8.43 -7.00
CA SER A 28 5.15 9.88 -7.15
C SER A 28 4.43 10.29 -8.44
N SER A 29 3.75 11.43 -8.38
CA SER A 29 3.04 12.08 -9.49
C SER A 29 3.09 13.60 -9.34
N PRO A 30 2.71 14.38 -10.38
CA PRO A 30 2.61 15.84 -10.26
C PRO A 30 1.66 16.33 -9.15
N ARG A 31 0.69 15.49 -8.73
CA ARG A 31 -0.26 15.82 -7.66
C ARG A 31 0.28 15.58 -6.26
N GLY A 32 1.41 14.89 -6.13
CA GLY A 32 1.96 14.44 -4.86
C GLY A 32 2.41 12.98 -4.89
N ALA A 33 2.67 12.42 -3.72
CA ALA A 33 3.15 11.05 -3.53
C ALA A 33 2.11 10.21 -2.79
N ALA A 34 2.02 8.92 -3.14
CA ALA A 34 1.24 7.92 -2.45
C ALA A 34 2.17 6.84 -1.90
N ARG A 35 1.92 6.44 -0.65
CA ARG A 35 2.69 5.40 0.04
C ARG A 35 1.76 4.34 0.58
N VAL A 36 2.06 3.09 0.27
CA VAL A 36 1.43 1.93 0.90
C VAL A 36 2.46 1.25 1.79
N THR A 37 2.13 1.05 3.05
CA THR A 37 2.98 0.36 4.02
C THR A 37 2.30 -0.93 4.44
N TYR A 38 3.04 -2.04 4.38
CA TYR A 38 2.65 -3.35 4.91
C TYR A 38 3.57 -3.68 6.08
N VAL A 39 3.01 -3.79 7.29
CA VAL A 39 3.73 -4.23 8.49
C VAL A 39 3.32 -5.66 8.79
N PHE A 40 4.25 -6.61 8.64
CA PHE A 40 4.03 -8.03 8.87
C PHE A 40 4.16 -8.36 10.36
N GLU A 41 3.09 -8.88 10.96
CA GLU A 41 3.00 -9.30 12.36
C GLU A 41 2.97 -10.84 12.42
N GLY A 42 4.09 -11.45 12.02
CA GLY A 42 4.21 -12.90 11.85
C GLY A 42 3.87 -13.38 10.43
N ALA A 43 3.64 -14.68 10.27
CA ALA A 43 3.50 -15.32 8.95
C ALA A 43 2.16 -15.04 8.26
N ASP A 44 1.11 -14.77 9.05
CA ASP A 44 -0.28 -14.81 8.57
C ASP A 44 -1.05 -13.53 8.84
N THR A 45 -0.41 -12.49 9.37
CA THR A 45 -1.07 -11.23 9.70
C THR A 45 -0.23 -10.04 9.24
N TYR A 46 -0.88 -9.03 8.67
CA TYR A 46 -0.22 -7.77 8.38
C TYR A 46 -1.18 -6.58 8.55
N ARG A 47 -0.61 -5.41 8.87
CA ARG A 47 -1.32 -4.13 8.81
C ARG A 47 -0.98 -3.42 7.51
N MET A 48 -2.00 -3.01 6.77
CA MET A 48 -1.85 -2.12 5.62
C MET A 48 -2.15 -0.69 6.04
N ARG A 49 -1.38 0.28 5.53
CA ARG A 49 -1.71 1.71 5.59
C ARG A 49 -1.53 2.32 4.21
N LEU A 50 -2.52 3.09 3.77
CA LEU A 50 -2.42 3.96 2.59
C LEU A 50 -2.32 5.41 3.08
N GLN A 51 -1.29 6.10 2.60
CA GLN A 51 -1.07 7.51 2.88
C GLN A 51 -0.82 8.30 1.61
N PHE A 52 -1.18 9.58 1.63
CA PHE A 52 -0.96 10.51 0.54
C PHE A 52 -0.31 11.79 1.04
N LYS A 53 0.66 12.30 0.29
CA LYS A 53 1.33 13.58 0.51
C LYS A 53 1.06 14.47 -0.70
N PRO A 54 0.21 15.51 -0.60
CA PRO A 54 -0.04 16.43 -1.71
C PRO A 54 1.23 17.16 -2.16
N SER A 55 1.28 17.56 -3.43
CA SER A 55 2.36 18.41 -3.94
C SER A 55 2.41 19.73 -3.17
N GLY A 56 3.62 20.18 -2.82
CA GLY A 56 3.84 21.38 -1.99
C GLY A 56 3.64 21.18 -0.49
N SER A 57 3.37 19.94 -0.03
CA SER A 57 3.27 19.59 1.38
C SER A 57 4.31 18.55 1.76
N ASP A 58 4.83 18.64 2.98
CA ASP A 58 5.69 17.61 3.58
C ASP A 58 4.93 16.61 4.47
N ALA A 59 3.62 16.81 4.65
CA ALA A 59 2.81 16.01 5.55
C ALA A 59 2.14 14.82 4.83
N TRP A 60 2.35 13.62 5.37
CA TRP A 60 1.60 12.42 4.98
C TRP A 60 0.24 12.37 5.66
N GLN A 61 -0.81 12.17 4.87
CA GLN A 61 -2.18 12.06 5.34
C GLN A 61 -2.65 10.61 5.26
N GLY A 62 -3.20 10.08 6.35
CA GLY A 62 -3.79 8.73 6.38
C GLY A 62 -5.10 8.66 5.61
N MET A 63 -5.21 7.70 4.70
CA MET A 63 -6.42 7.47 3.91
C MET A 63 -7.13 6.18 4.32
N VAL A 64 -6.40 5.07 4.34
CA VAL A 64 -6.94 3.73 4.64
C VAL A 64 -6.01 3.02 5.60
N SER A 65 -6.57 2.26 6.53
CA SER A 65 -5.82 1.29 7.32
C SER A 65 -6.63 0.02 7.51
N GLY A 66 -5.97 -1.12 7.53
CA GLY A 66 -6.62 -2.40 7.75
C GLY A 66 -5.68 -3.41 8.37
N LEU A 67 -6.23 -4.31 9.19
CA LEU A 67 -5.55 -5.49 9.69
C LEU A 67 -6.05 -6.68 8.89
N TYR A 68 -5.14 -7.36 8.22
CA TYR A 68 -5.45 -8.50 7.36
C TYR A 68 -4.83 -9.75 7.97
N ARG A 69 -5.60 -10.83 7.97
CA ARG A 69 -5.18 -12.14 8.45
C ARG A 69 -5.47 -13.19 7.37
N ARG A 70 -4.53 -14.09 7.13
CA ARG A 70 -4.74 -15.26 6.28
C ARG A 70 -5.83 -16.12 6.92
N VAL A 71 -6.86 -16.44 6.14
CA VAL A 71 -7.87 -17.42 6.51
C VAL A 71 -7.66 -18.67 5.67
N ALA A 72 -7.85 -19.84 6.27
CA ALA A 72 -7.75 -21.08 5.51
C ALA A 72 -8.87 -21.12 4.45
N PRO A 73 -8.65 -21.77 3.29
CA PRO A 73 -9.68 -21.89 2.26
C PRO A 73 -10.99 -22.49 2.79
N SER A 74 -10.92 -23.42 3.74
CA SER A 74 -12.07 -24.04 4.41
C SER A 74 -12.90 -23.07 5.27
N GLU A 75 -12.34 -21.91 5.62
CA GLU A 75 -12.98 -20.89 6.45
C GLU A 75 -13.47 -19.69 5.63
N MET A 76 -13.19 -19.66 4.31
CA MET A 76 -13.74 -18.64 3.42
C MET A 76 -15.22 -18.90 3.23
N LYS A 77 -16.07 -18.07 3.84
CA LYS A 77 -17.50 -18.04 3.53
C LYS A 77 -17.66 -17.35 2.17
N GLU A 78 -18.27 -18.01 1.20
CA GLU A 78 -18.75 -17.33 -0.02
C GLU A 78 -19.71 -16.21 0.41
N GLY A 79 -19.39 -14.99 -0.04
CA GLY A 79 -20.19 -13.79 0.20
C GLY A 79 -21.18 -13.53 -0.91
#